data_AF-A0ABD1VPX3-F1
#
_entry.id   AF-A0ABD1VPX3-F1
#
_cell.length_a   1.000
_cell.length_b   1.000
_cell.length_c   1.000
_cell.angle_alpha   90.00
_cell.angle_beta   90.00
_cell.angle_gamma   90.00
#
_symmetry.space_group_name_H-M   'P 1'
#
loop_
_entity.id
_entity.type
_entity.pdbx_description
1 polymer ?
#
loop_
_entity_poly.entity_id
_entity_poly.type
_entity_poly.pdbx_seq_one_letter_code
_entity_poly.pdbx_strand_id
1 'polypeptide(L)'
;MPWEEAYVEFLRIRRVPLEERKCSDEAPDIIPQIRSAAKKDREVMEKGLRAFVSYIRYYKEHHSTFGAEVKHYSLSTEGFVPVEDIKVEEIKYKINLARNKERRNLQAKRAAKEQEQKQKKSKAASNATTTVMRKKTAKQRRASQSAEDADELAREYRLLKKLKKGAIDENEYAKLTGIEDLL
;
A
#
# COMPACT_ATOMS: atom_id res chain seq x y z
N MET A 1 -19.76 26.37 -6.05
CA MET A 1 -18.91 26.26 -4.84
C MET A 1 -19.53 27.09 -3.71
N PRO A 2 -19.42 26.71 -2.43
CA PRO A 2 -20.01 27.48 -1.34
C PRO A 2 -19.37 28.87 -1.29
N TRP A 3 -20.21 29.90 -1.41
CA TRP A 3 -19.81 31.30 -1.36
C TRP A 3 -19.38 31.62 0.08
N GLU A 4 -18.07 31.66 0.35
CA GLU A 4 -17.52 32.01 1.67
C GLU A 4 -17.65 33.51 2.00
N GLU A 5 -18.55 34.23 1.32
CA GLU A 5 -18.78 35.67 1.50
C GLU A 5 -19.14 36.01 2.94
N ALA A 6 -19.95 35.17 3.59
CA ALA A 6 -20.33 35.33 5.00
C ALA A 6 -19.11 35.28 5.95
N TYR A 7 -18.06 34.54 5.60
CA TYR A 7 -16.83 34.50 6.41
C TYR A 7 -16.02 35.79 6.28
N VAL A 8 -15.97 36.38 5.08
CA VAL A 8 -15.33 37.68 4.85
C VAL A 8 -16.06 38.78 5.64
N GLU A 9 -17.39 38.77 5.65
CA GLU A 9 -18.19 39.71 6.47
C GLU A 9 -17.91 39.54 7.98
N PHE A 10 -17.83 38.30 8.46
CA PHE A 10 -17.47 38.02 9.85
C PHE A 10 -16.11 38.62 10.24
N LEU A 11 -15.10 38.47 9.38
CA LEU A 11 -13.76 39.03 9.62
C LEU A 11 -13.76 40.57 9.63
N ARG A 12 -14.58 41.20 8.78
CA ARG A 12 -14.78 42.67 8.82
C ARG A 12 -15.39 43.13 10.13
N ILE A 13 -16.43 42.44 10.64
CA ILE A 13 -17.06 42.76 11.93
C ILE A 13 -16.06 42.67 13.09
N ARG A 14 -15.15 41.69 13.04
CA ARG A 14 -14.06 41.50 14.01
C ARG A 14 -12.92 42.51 13.86
N ARG A 15 -13.02 43.46 12.93
CA ARG A 15 -12.02 44.50 12.63
C ARG A 15 -10.65 43.94 12.26
N VAL A 16 -10.63 42.79 11.56
CA VAL A 16 -9.39 42.24 10.99
C VAL A 16 -9.03 43.04 9.73
N PRO A 17 -7.79 43.55 9.60
CA PRO A 17 -7.37 44.25 8.39
C PRO A 17 -7.34 43.26 7.21
N LEU A 18 -8.12 43.56 6.17
CA LEU A 18 -8.23 42.76 4.95
C LEU A 18 -7.86 43.64 3.75
N GLU A 19 -7.03 43.10 2.87
CA GLU A 19 -6.67 43.74 1.60
C GLU A 19 -7.29 42.97 0.44
N GLU A 20 -7.89 43.71 -0.50
CA GLU A 20 -8.43 43.10 -1.71
C GLU A 20 -7.28 42.64 -2.61
N ARG A 21 -7.20 41.33 -2.85
CA ARG A 21 -6.33 40.79 -3.88
C ARG A 21 -7.07 40.76 -5.21
N LYS A 22 -6.45 41.32 -6.24
CA LYS A 22 -6.91 41.12 -7.62
C LYS A 22 -6.76 39.64 -7.96
N CYS A 23 -7.84 39.05 -8.47
CA CYS A 23 -7.77 37.73 -9.07
C CYS A 23 -6.88 37.83 -10.31
N SER A 24 -5.99 36.86 -10.51
CA SER A 24 -5.17 36.80 -11.73
C SER A 24 -5.99 36.12 -12.82
N ASP A 25 -6.26 36.84 -13.91
CA ASP A 25 -7.01 36.30 -15.06
C ASP A 25 -6.16 35.31 -15.89
N GLU A 26 -4.83 35.35 -15.74
CA GLU A 26 -3.88 34.46 -16.41
C GLU A 26 -3.70 33.14 -15.65
N ALA A 27 -4.76 32.35 -15.54
CA ALA A 27 -4.67 31.00 -15.01
C ALA A 27 -4.49 29.98 -16.15
N PRO A 28 -3.43 29.16 -16.15
CA PRO A 28 -3.30 28.10 -17.15
C PRO A 28 -4.40 27.04 -16.97
N ASP A 29 -4.99 26.60 -18.08
CA ASP A 29 -5.97 25.52 -18.04
C ASP A 29 -5.27 24.17 -17.74
N ILE A 30 -5.29 23.79 -16.46
CA ILE A 30 -4.74 22.53 -15.96
C ILE A 30 -5.72 21.37 -16.04
N ILE A 31 -7.01 21.63 -16.33
CA ILE A 31 -8.06 20.60 -16.33
C ILE A 31 -7.75 19.48 -17.34
N PRO A 32 -7.32 19.76 -18.59
CA PRO A 32 -6.92 18.72 -19.55
C PRO A 32 -5.74 17.87 -19.07
N GLN A 33 -4.77 18.50 -18.38
CA GLN A 33 -3.58 17.80 -17.89
C GLN A 33 -3.94 16.83 -16.76
N ILE A 34 -4.75 17.29 -15.81
CA ILE A 34 -5.25 16.46 -14.70
C ILE A 34 -6.08 15.30 -15.24
N ARG A 35 -6.98 15.56 -16.20
CA ARG A 35 -7.79 14.52 -16.86
C ARG A 35 -6.91 13.50 -17.59
N SER A 36 -5.88 13.95 -18.31
CA SER A 36 -4.92 13.06 -18.98
C SER A 36 -4.16 12.17 -17.99
N ALA A 37 -3.72 12.73 -16.86
CA ALA A 37 -3.03 11.99 -15.83
C ALA A 37 -3.93 10.94 -15.16
N ALA A 38 -5.18 11.31 -14.84
CA ALA A 38 -6.16 10.41 -14.23
C ALA A 38 -6.57 9.25 -15.16
N LYS A 39 -6.73 9.49 -16.46
CA LYS A 39 -7.01 8.44 -17.46
C LYS A 39 -5.85 7.45 -17.65
N LYS A 40 -4.61 7.86 -17.36
CA LYS A 40 -3.40 7.03 -17.55
C LYS A 40 -3.09 6.11 -16.37
N ASP A 41 -3.51 6.48 -15.15
CA ASP A 41 -3.20 5.72 -13.95
C ASP A 41 -4.38 5.68 -12.98
N ARG A 42 -4.85 4.47 -12.72
CA ARG A 42 -5.98 4.23 -11.82
C ARG A 42 -5.71 4.72 -10.40
N GLU A 43 -4.47 4.66 -9.93
CA GLU A 43 -4.12 5.16 -8.59
C GLU A 43 -4.30 6.68 -8.47
N VAL A 44 -3.93 7.42 -9.52
CA VAL A 44 -4.12 8.88 -9.57
C VAL A 44 -5.61 9.21 -9.59
N MET A 45 -6.40 8.47 -10.37
CA MET A 45 -7.85 8.63 -10.41
C MET A 45 -8.50 8.38 -9.05
N GLU A 46 -8.20 7.25 -8.40
CA GLU A 46 -8.78 6.86 -7.11
C GLU A 46 -8.38 7.84 -5.99
N LYS A 47 -7.14 8.31 -5.97
CA LYS A 47 -6.69 9.35 -5.02
C LYS A 47 -7.37 10.70 -5.28
N GLY A 48 -7.55 11.07 -6.54
CA GLY A 48 -8.29 12.29 -6.92
C GLY A 48 -9.73 12.27 -6.41
N LEU A 49 -10.44 11.15 -6.60
CA LEU A 49 -11.79 10.96 -6.06
C LEU A 49 -11.83 11.05 -4.53
N ARG A 50 -10.87 10.40 -3.86
CA ARG A 50 -10.77 10.45 -2.39
C ARG A 50 -10.52 11.88 -1.88
N ALA A 51 -9.62 12.62 -2.55
CA ALA A 51 -9.33 14.01 -2.19
C ALA A 51 -10.58 14.90 -2.35
N PHE A 52 -11.29 14.76 -3.47
CA PHE A 52 -12.53 15.49 -3.71
C PHE A 52 -13.61 15.20 -2.66
N VAL A 53 -13.85 13.92 -2.34
CA VAL A 53 -14.81 13.54 -1.28
C VAL A 53 -14.38 14.06 0.08
N SER A 54 -13.07 14.03 0.39
CA SER A 54 -12.57 14.56 1.66
C SER A 54 -12.75 16.08 1.78
N TYR A 55 -12.56 16.82 0.69
CA TYR A 55 -12.81 18.26 0.63
C TYR A 55 -14.29 18.56 0.90
N ILE A 56 -15.20 17.92 0.17
CA ILE A 56 -16.65 18.09 0.38
C ILE A 56 -17.04 17.74 1.82
N ARG A 57 -16.53 16.63 2.34
CA ARG A 57 -16.82 16.17 3.69
C ARG A 57 -16.31 17.17 4.73
N TYR A 58 -15.09 17.67 4.58
CA TYR A 58 -14.52 18.69 5.46
C TYR A 58 -15.40 19.93 5.51
N TYR A 59 -15.79 20.44 4.34
CA TYR A 59 -16.70 21.59 4.26
C TYR A 59 -18.04 21.27 4.93
N LYS A 60 -18.65 20.10 4.64
CA LYS A 60 -19.89 19.67 5.28
C LYS A 60 -19.80 19.58 6.81
N GLU A 61 -18.69 19.06 7.35
CA GLU A 61 -18.52 18.82 8.79
C GLU A 61 -18.10 20.08 9.56
N HIS A 62 -17.36 20.99 8.93
CA HIS A 62 -16.81 22.19 9.58
C HIS A 62 -17.52 23.51 9.25
N HIS A 63 -18.59 23.50 8.45
CA HIS A 63 -19.43 24.68 8.16
C HIS A 63 -20.29 25.19 9.34
N SER A 64 -20.07 24.71 10.58
CA SER A 64 -20.93 25.03 11.74
C SER A 64 -20.19 25.65 12.94
N THR A 65 -19.20 26.51 12.71
CA THR A 65 -18.57 27.30 13.80
C THR A 65 -18.68 28.81 13.63
N PHE A 66 -18.94 29.31 12.42
CA PHE A 66 -19.16 30.73 12.15
C PHE A 66 -20.58 30.89 11.62
N GLY A 67 -21.42 31.61 12.38
CA GLY A 67 -22.87 31.60 12.26
C GLY A 67 -23.41 32.21 10.97
N ALA A 68 -23.40 31.42 9.90
CA ALA A 68 -24.29 31.60 8.78
C ALA A 68 -25.39 30.55 8.91
N GLU A 69 -26.65 30.96 8.95
CA GLU A 69 -27.77 30.07 8.67
C GLU A 69 -27.64 29.57 7.22
N VAL A 70 -26.80 28.56 6.99
CA VAL A 70 -26.72 27.87 5.71
C VAL A 70 -27.91 26.90 5.64
N LYS A 71 -29.12 27.45 5.52
CA LYS A 71 -30.35 26.66 5.26
C LYS A 71 -30.41 26.12 3.82
N HIS A 72 -29.38 26.40 3.01
CA HIS A 72 -29.24 25.88 1.66
C HIS A 72 -27.90 25.12 1.51
N TYR A 73 -27.78 23.95 2.14
CA TYR A 73 -26.71 22.97 1.87
C TYR A 73 -26.88 22.30 0.49
N SER A 74 -27.16 23.09 -0.54
CA SER A 74 -27.06 22.65 -1.93
C SER A 74 -25.58 22.75 -2.31
N LEU A 75 -24.84 21.65 -2.21
CA LEU A 75 -23.54 21.58 -2.86
C LEU A 75 -23.78 21.72 -4.37
N SER A 76 -23.53 22.90 -4.92
CA SER A 76 -23.61 23.12 -6.36
C SER A 76 -22.56 22.26 -7.07
N THR A 77 -23.01 21.48 -8.05
CA THR A 77 -22.16 20.74 -8.99
C THR A 77 -21.65 21.62 -10.12
N GLU A 78 -21.96 22.92 -10.12
CA GLU A 78 -21.49 23.87 -11.14
C GLU A 78 -19.96 23.91 -11.13
N GLY A 79 -19.37 23.67 -12.31
CA GLY A 79 -17.92 23.53 -12.50
C GLY A 79 -17.41 22.08 -12.44
N PHE A 80 -18.22 21.14 -11.94
CA PHE A 80 -17.91 19.71 -11.95
C PHE A 80 -18.71 19.00 -13.04
N VAL A 81 -18.18 19.02 -14.26
CA VAL A 81 -18.74 18.24 -15.38
C VAL A 81 -18.07 16.86 -15.38
N PRO A 82 -18.82 15.78 -15.09
CA PRO A 82 -18.32 14.42 -15.23
C PRO A 82 -17.95 14.17 -16.69
N VAL A 83 -16.83 13.50 -16.93
CA VAL A 83 -16.48 13.06 -18.27
C VAL A 83 -17.13 11.70 -18.49
N GLU A 84 -18.11 11.64 -19.40
CA GLU A 84 -18.95 10.45 -19.61
C GLU A 84 -18.17 9.22 -20.12
N ASP A 85 -17.06 9.44 -20.83
CA ASP A 85 -16.27 8.36 -21.45
C ASP A 85 -15.23 7.69 -20.52
N ILE A 86 -15.39 7.78 -19.20
CA ILE A 86 -14.43 7.21 -18.24
C ILE A 86 -14.97 5.92 -17.64
N LYS A 87 -14.52 4.78 -18.19
CA LYS A 87 -14.68 3.47 -17.56
C LYS A 87 -13.51 3.22 -16.60
N VAL A 88 -13.76 3.38 -15.31
CA VAL A 88 -12.73 3.28 -14.25
C VAL A 88 -12.10 1.88 -14.20
N GLU A 89 -12.85 0.85 -14.59
CA GLU A 89 -12.42 -0.54 -14.62
C GLU A 89 -11.37 -0.83 -15.70
N GLU A 90 -11.42 -0.09 -16.82
CA GLU A 90 -10.49 -0.26 -17.95
C GLU A 90 -9.13 0.43 -17.70
N ILE A 91 -9.07 1.36 -16.74
CA ILE A 91 -7.83 2.07 -16.38
C ILE A 91 -6.91 1.12 -15.59
N LYS A 92 -5.72 0.87 -16.12
CA LYS A 92 -4.71 0.02 -15.46
C LYS A 92 -3.92 0.81 -14.42
N TYR A 93 -3.52 0.13 -13.35
CA TYR A 93 -2.58 0.67 -12.37
C TYR A 93 -1.17 0.72 -12.95
N LYS A 94 -0.57 1.91 -13.03
CA LYS A 94 0.81 2.09 -13.51
C LYS A 94 1.83 1.52 -12.51
N ILE A 95 1.60 1.72 -11.21
CA ILE A 95 2.45 1.25 -10.12
C ILE A 95 2.48 -0.29 -10.02
N ASN A 96 1.42 -1.00 -10.40
CA ASN A 96 1.40 -2.46 -10.37
C ASN A 96 2.38 -3.09 -11.38
N LEU A 97 2.69 -2.44 -12.52
CA LEU A 97 3.72 -2.91 -13.44
C LEU A 97 5.13 -2.76 -12.86
N ALA A 98 5.44 -1.59 -12.28
CA ALA A 98 6.76 -1.31 -11.70
C ALA A 98 7.01 -2.19 -10.46
N ARG A 99 6.03 -2.27 -9.55
CA ARG A 99 6.11 -3.11 -8.34
C ARG A 99 6.16 -4.60 -8.66
N ASN A 100 5.45 -5.08 -9.68
CA ASN A 100 5.59 -6.48 -10.12
C ASN A 100 6.92 -6.75 -10.82
N LYS A 101 7.47 -5.79 -11.56
CA LYS A 101 8.82 -5.91 -12.15
C LYS A 101 9.88 -6.00 -11.07
N GLU A 102 9.79 -5.17 -10.03
CA GLU A 102 10.67 -5.25 -8.86
C GLU A 102 10.53 -6.56 -8.10
N ARG A 103 9.31 -7.04 -7.86
CA ARG A 103 9.06 -8.35 -7.23
C ARG A 103 9.66 -9.50 -8.04
N ARG A 104 9.50 -9.49 -9.37
CA ARG A 104 10.11 -10.49 -10.28
C ARG A 104 11.64 -10.42 -10.23
N ASN A 105 12.21 -9.22 -10.23
CA ASN A 105 13.66 -9.02 -10.15
C ASN A 105 14.22 -9.47 -8.79
N LEU A 106 13.49 -9.23 -7.69
CA LEU A 106 13.86 -9.70 -6.35
C LEU A 106 13.80 -11.24 -6.25
N GLN A 107 12.76 -11.86 -6.81
CA GLN A 107 12.63 -13.32 -6.88
C GLN A 107 13.71 -13.95 -7.76
N ALA A 108 14.02 -13.37 -8.92
CA ALA A 108 15.10 -13.83 -9.79
C ALA A 108 16.47 -13.72 -9.10
N LYS A 109 16.74 -12.63 -8.36
CA LYS A 109 17.95 -12.48 -7.55
C LYS A 109 18.04 -13.48 -6.39
N ARG A 110 16.90 -13.83 -5.76
CA ARG A 110 16.85 -14.87 -4.70
C ARG A 110 17.06 -16.28 -5.28
N ALA A 111 16.40 -16.61 -6.38
CA ALA A 111 16.55 -17.88 -7.08
C ALA A 111 17.97 -18.08 -7.64
N ALA A 112 18.58 -17.04 -8.21
CA ALA A 112 19.97 -17.09 -8.67
C ALA A 112 20.96 -17.31 -7.50
N LYS A 113 20.75 -16.65 -6.35
CA LYS A 113 21.55 -16.89 -5.14
C LYS A 113 21.38 -18.31 -4.58
N GLU A 114 20.16 -18.86 -4.61
CA GLU A 114 19.90 -20.25 -4.20
C GLU A 114 20.52 -21.26 -5.17
N GLN A 115 20.49 -20.99 -6.48
CA GLN A 115 21.15 -21.83 -7.49
C GLN A 115 22.67 -21.77 -7.37
N GLU A 116 23.27 -20.59 -7.16
CA GLU A 116 24.71 -20.46 -6.90
C GLU A 116 25.12 -21.17 -5.59
N GLN A 117 24.28 -21.12 -4.54
CA GLN A 117 24.52 -21.86 -3.30
C GLN A 117 24.39 -23.37 -3.49
N LYS A 118 23.45 -23.86 -4.32
CA LYS A 118 23.33 -25.29 -4.66
C LYS A 118 24.49 -25.77 -5.54
N GLN A 119 24.94 -24.98 -6.51
CA GLN A 119 26.10 -25.30 -7.35
C GLN A 119 27.42 -25.31 -6.55
N LYS A 120 27.60 -24.40 -5.59
CA LYS A 120 28.76 -24.41 -4.68
C LYS A 120 28.74 -25.62 -3.72
N LYS A 121 27.56 -26.07 -3.26
CA LYS A 121 27.43 -27.33 -2.48
C LYS A 121 27.75 -28.57 -3.32
N SER A 122 27.40 -28.60 -4.61
CA SER A 122 27.70 -29.73 -5.50
C SER A 122 29.18 -29.86 -5.90
N LYS A 123 29.97 -28.77 -5.82
CA LYS A 123 31.43 -28.81 -6.06
C LYS A 123 32.27 -29.02 -4.79
N ALA A 124 31.66 -29.04 -3.61
CA ALA A 124 32.33 -29.31 -2.33
C ALA A 124 32.19 -30.77 -1.86
N ALA A 125 31.42 -31.59 -2.58
CA ALA A 125 31.18 -32.99 -2.23
C ALA A 125 32.30 -33.96 -2.68
N SER A 126 33.44 -33.46 -3.19
CA SER A 126 34.56 -34.31 -3.65
C SER A 126 35.85 -34.21 -2.85
N ASN A 127 35.92 -33.40 -1.78
CA ASN A 127 37.07 -33.42 -0.87
C ASN A 127 36.61 -33.37 0.59
N ALA A 128 36.19 -34.52 1.09
CA ALA A 128 36.03 -34.74 2.52
C ALA A 128 37.38 -35.22 3.09
N THR A 129 38.11 -34.32 3.75
CA THR A 129 39.06 -34.70 4.80
C THR A 129 39.39 -33.48 5.67
N THR A 130 39.28 -33.69 6.99
CA THR A 130 39.73 -32.86 8.13
C THR A 130 39.12 -31.45 8.30
N THR A 131 37.87 -31.38 8.77
CA THR A 131 37.33 -30.16 9.41
C THR A 131 37.75 -30.08 10.87
N VAL A 132 38.80 -29.32 11.13
CA VAL A 132 39.21 -28.80 12.44
C VAL A 132 38.04 -28.03 13.08
N MET A 133 37.73 -28.31 14.35
CA MET A 133 36.69 -27.61 15.14
C MET A 133 37.01 -26.13 15.30
N ARG A 134 36.64 -25.31 14.32
CA ARG A 134 36.74 -23.84 14.41
C ARG A 134 35.44 -23.27 14.95
N LYS A 135 35.50 -22.51 16.04
CA LYS A 135 34.34 -21.88 16.69
C LYS A 135 33.61 -20.97 15.69
N LYS A 136 32.34 -21.28 15.38
CA LYS A 136 31.50 -20.48 14.47
C LYS A 136 31.31 -19.06 15.00
N THR A 137 31.44 -18.06 14.13
CA THR A 137 31.18 -16.65 14.46
C THR A 137 29.68 -16.43 14.72
N ALA A 138 29.32 -15.43 15.55
CA ALA A 138 27.93 -15.12 15.89
C ALA A 138 27.00 -14.94 14.65
N LYS A 139 27.52 -14.35 13.57
CA LYS A 139 26.79 -14.17 12.31
C LYS A 139 26.46 -15.51 11.61
N GLN A 140 27.37 -16.48 11.66
CA GLN A 140 27.11 -17.82 11.10
C GLN A 140 26.11 -18.60 11.94
N ARG A 141 26.16 -18.47 13.28
CA ARG A 141 25.18 -19.12 14.17
C ARG A 141 23.76 -18.65 13.90
N ARG A 142 23.56 -17.32 13.78
CA ARG A 142 22.25 -16.73 13.45
C ARG A 142 21.75 -17.18 12.08
N ALA A 143 22.62 -17.25 11.07
CA ALA A 143 22.23 -17.67 9.73
C ALA A 143 21.84 -19.15 9.64
N SER A 144 22.51 -20.04 10.40
CA SER A 144 22.12 -21.44 10.51
C SER A 144 20.76 -21.59 11.19
N GLN A 145 20.56 -20.88 12.31
CA GLN A 145 19.29 -20.88 13.04
C GLN A 145 18.14 -20.40 12.14
N SER A 146 18.28 -19.27 11.45
CA SER A 146 17.23 -18.76 10.57
C SER A 146 16.92 -19.67 9.37
N ALA A 147 17.86 -20.50 8.93
CA ALA A 147 17.61 -21.49 7.87
C ALA A 147 16.84 -22.70 8.42
N GLU A 148 17.21 -23.18 9.61
CA GLU A 148 16.53 -24.27 10.31
C GLU A 148 15.09 -23.88 10.67
N ASP A 149 14.88 -22.67 11.20
CA ASP A 149 13.56 -22.10 11.53
C ASP A 149 12.66 -22.02 10.27
N ALA A 150 13.23 -21.64 9.12
CA ALA A 150 12.48 -21.52 7.87
C ALA A 150 12.08 -22.90 7.30
N ASP A 151 12.95 -23.89 7.41
CA ASP A 151 12.67 -25.27 6.99
C ASP A 151 11.63 -25.92 7.90
N GLU A 152 11.66 -25.63 9.20
CA GLU A 152 10.66 -26.04 10.19
C GLU A 152 9.28 -25.46 9.87
N LEU A 153 9.20 -24.15 9.65
CA LEU A 153 7.95 -23.49 9.26
C LEU A 153 7.36 -24.05 7.97
N ALA A 154 8.21 -24.45 7.01
CA ALA A 154 7.77 -25.08 5.78
C ALA A 154 7.22 -26.50 5.99
N ARG A 155 7.74 -27.26 6.96
CA ARG A 155 7.20 -28.57 7.37
C ARG A 155 5.84 -28.42 8.04
N GLU A 156 5.72 -27.50 9.00
CA GLU A 156 4.47 -27.20 9.69
C GLU A 156 3.36 -26.78 8.72
N TYR A 157 3.67 -25.91 7.76
CA TYR A 157 2.71 -25.49 6.73
C TYR A 157 2.17 -26.66 5.89
N ARG A 158 3.03 -27.65 5.58
CA ARG A 158 2.62 -28.86 4.86
C ARG A 158 1.71 -29.75 5.71
N LEU A 159 2.03 -29.89 6.99
CA LEU A 159 1.19 -30.62 7.95
C LEU A 159 -0.17 -29.93 8.11
N LEU A 160 -0.21 -28.60 8.22
CA LEU A 160 -1.46 -27.85 8.32
C LEU A 160 -2.33 -28.02 7.07
N LYS A 161 -1.72 -28.09 5.88
CA LYS A 161 -2.44 -28.42 4.65
C LYS A 161 -3.02 -29.83 4.65
N LYS A 162 -2.33 -30.81 5.26
CA LYS A 162 -2.84 -32.18 5.41
C LYS A 162 -4.01 -32.21 6.41
N LEU A 163 -3.90 -31.48 7.52
CA LEU A 163 -4.98 -31.35 8.51
C LEU A 163 -6.24 -30.75 7.88
N LYS A 164 -6.10 -29.63 7.16
CA LYS A 164 -7.22 -28.99 6.44
C LYS A 164 -7.83 -29.87 5.34
N LYS A 165 -7.09 -30.86 4.84
CA LYS A 165 -7.58 -31.84 3.86
C LYS A 165 -8.17 -33.10 4.54
N GLY A 166 -8.14 -33.18 5.87
CA GLY A 166 -8.58 -34.35 6.64
C GLY A 166 -7.67 -35.56 6.51
N ALA A 167 -6.42 -35.38 6.05
CA ALA A 167 -5.46 -36.46 5.87
C ALA A 167 -4.65 -36.80 7.13
N ILE A 168 -4.70 -35.93 8.15
CA ILE A 168 -4.18 -36.14 9.51
C ILE A 168 -5.21 -35.56 10.48
N ASP A 169 -5.23 -36.10 11.69
CA ASP A 169 -6.10 -35.64 12.78
C ASP A 169 -5.46 -34.49 13.59
N GLU A 170 -6.25 -33.75 14.37
CA GLU A 170 -5.78 -32.62 15.20
C GLU A 170 -4.73 -33.07 16.23
N ASN A 171 -4.93 -34.24 16.84
CA ASN A 171 -3.98 -34.82 17.79
C ASN A 171 -2.67 -35.27 17.13
N GLU A 172 -2.76 -35.79 15.90
CA GLU A 172 -1.59 -36.16 15.09
C GLU A 172 -0.81 -34.93 14.62
N TYR A 173 -1.52 -33.84 14.28
CA TYR A 173 -0.91 -32.56 13.99
C TYR A 173 -0.16 -32.01 15.21
N ALA A 174 -0.77 -32.01 16.39
CA ALA A 174 -0.16 -31.53 17.63
C ALA A 174 1.14 -32.30 17.98
N LYS A 175 1.11 -33.64 17.85
CA LYS A 175 2.29 -34.51 17.98
C LYS A 175 3.41 -34.18 17.00
N LEU A 176 3.07 -34.03 15.71
CA LEU A 176 4.06 -33.80 14.64
C LEU A 176 4.66 -32.40 14.64
N THR A 177 3.98 -31.44 15.27
CA THR A 177 4.44 -30.05 15.40
C THR A 177 4.97 -29.72 16.81
N GLY A 178 4.96 -30.69 17.73
CA GLY A 178 5.49 -30.52 19.09
C GLY A 178 4.67 -29.57 19.97
N ILE A 179 3.40 -29.32 19.61
CA ILE A 179 2.46 -28.49 20.39
C ILE A 179 1.55 -29.34 21.29
N GLU A 180 1.81 -30.64 21.40
CA GLU A 180 1.04 -31.56 22.26
C GLU A 180 1.02 -31.13 23.74
N ASP A 181 2.07 -30.48 24.23
CA ASP A 181 2.16 -29.98 25.62
C ASP A 181 1.43 -28.64 25.86
N LEU A 182 0.85 -28.03 24.82
CA LEU A 182 0.19 -26.71 24.88
C LEU A 182 -1.33 -26.79 24.67
N LEU A 183 -1.89 -28.00 24.51
CA LEU A 183 -3.27 -28.30 24.14
C LEU A 183 -3.96 -29.09 25.26
#